data_AF-A0A6G2DPN4-F1
#
_entry.id   AF-A0A6G2DPN4-F1
#
_cell.length_a   1.000
_cell.length_b   1.000
_cell.length_c   1.000
_cell.angle_alpha   90.00
_cell.angle_beta   90.00
_cell.angle_gamma   90.00
#
_symmetry.space_group_name_H-M   'P 1'
#
loop_
_entity.id
_entity.type
_entity.pdbx_description
1 polymer ?
#
loop_
_entity_poly.entity_id
_entity_poly.type
_entity_poly.pdbx_seq_one_letter_code
_entity_poly.pdbx_strand_id
1 'polypeptide(L)' 'LIESAIVVGAIPITPFGVPSTMEVPEAITPYLPDHDVMLLENHGALTVGSDVITAYYRMETLELVAKPTFHGRMLLSTKG' A
#
# COMPACT_ATOMS: atom_id res chain seq x y z
N LEU A 1 -4.59 10.21 -11.03
CA LEU A 1 -5.76 10.55 -10.18
C LEU A 1 -5.25 11.41 -9.03
N ILE A 2 -5.47 12.73 -9.08
CA ILE A 2 -4.92 13.68 -8.09
C ILE A 2 -5.56 13.44 -6.71
N GLU A 3 -6.87 13.21 -6.66
CA GLU A 3 -7.63 12.96 -5.43
C GLU A 3 -7.12 11.72 -4.68
N SER A 4 -6.89 10.61 -5.39
CA SER A 4 -6.35 9.40 -4.79
C SER A 4 -4.98 9.65 -4.16
N ALA A 5 -4.11 10.42 -4.80
CA ALA A 5 -2.78 10.74 -4.26
C ALA A 5 -2.84 11.54 -2.95
N ILE A 6 -3.87 12.37 -2.76
CA ILE A 6 -4.11 13.09 -1.50
C ILE A 6 -4.54 12.10 -0.40
N VAL A 7 -5.35 11.10 -0.74
CA VAL A 7 -5.89 10.12 0.22
C VAL A 7 -4.83 9.10 0.68
N VAL A 8 -4.01 8.58 -0.24
CA VAL A 8 -3.04 7.52 0.09
C VAL A 8 -1.60 8.00 0.29
N GLY A 9 -1.28 9.23 -0.15
CA GLY A 9 0.06 9.78 -0.03
C GLY A 9 1.14 8.95 -0.74
N ALA A 10 2.37 9.02 -0.22
CA ALA A 10 3.44 8.13 -0.66
C ALA A 10 3.25 6.74 -0.04
N ILE A 11 3.34 5.71 -0.88
CA ILE A 11 3.13 4.30 -0.49
C ILE A 11 4.48 3.55 -0.53
N PRO A 12 5.18 3.38 0.60
CA PRO A 12 6.41 2.61 0.66
C PRO A 12 6.13 1.11 0.53
N ILE A 13 7.17 0.36 0.13
CA ILE A 13 7.22 -1.09 0.29
C ILE A 13 8.08 -1.35 1.54
N THR A 14 7.50 -1.98 2.56
CA THR A 14 8.26 -2.40 3.75
C THR A 14 9.09 -3.62 3.42
N PRO A 15 10.27 -3.80 4.05
CA PRO A 15 11.04 -5.03 3.92
C PRO A 15 10.21 -6.28 4.26
N PHE A 16 10.51 -7.40 3.62
CA PHE A 16 9.92 -8.69 3.98
C PHE A 16 10.19 -9.06 5.44
N GLY A 17 9.17 -9.57 6.12
CA GLY A 17 9.28 -10.24 7.42
C GLY A 17 8.47 -11.53 7.40
N VAL A 18 8.92 -12.55 8.14
CA VAL A 18 8.23 -13.85 8.19
C VAL A 18 6.86 -13.71 8.87
N PRO A 19 5.75 -14.21 8.26
CA PRO A 19 4.43 -14.21 8.86
C PRO A 19 4.40 -14.81 10.27
N SER A 20 3.54 -14.27 11.13
CA SER A 20 3.35 -14.76 12.51
C SER A 20 4.59 -14.62 13.41
N THR A 21 5.55 -13.77 13.03
CA THR A 21 6.71 -13.39 13.84
C THR A 21 6.71 -11.87 14.12
N MET A 22 7.66 -11.40 14.93
CA MET A 22 7.85 -9.97 15.18
C MET A 22 8.49 -9.22 14.00
N GLU A 23 9.03 -9.94 13.01
CA GLU A 23 9.71 -9.33 11.87
C GLU A 23 8.77 -8.43 11.05
N VAL A 24 7.48 -8.78 10.93
CA VAL A 24 6.49 -7.98 10.21
C VAL A 24 6.21 -6.65 10.93
N PRO A 25 5.80 -6.64 12.22
CA PRO A 25 5.67 -5.40 12.98
C PRO A 25 6.96 -4.55 13.01
N GLU A 26 8.13 -5.18 13.15
CA GLU A 26 9.42 -4.48 13.16
C GLU A 26 9.75 -3.84 11.82
N ALA A 27 9.43 -4.49 10.70
CA ALA A 27 9.59 -3.95 9.36
C ALA A 27 8.60 -2.79 9.06
N ILE A 28 7.42 -2.80 9.66
CA ILE A 28 6.37 -1.78 9.49
C ILE A 28 6.63 -0.52 10.32
N THR A 29 7.05 -0.69 11.58
CA THR A 29 7.11 0.38 12.59
C THR A 29 7.85 1.65 12.13
N PRO A 30 9.01 1.57 11.42
CA PRO A 30 9.72 2.77 10.96
C PRO A 30 8.94 3.66 9.99
N TYR A 31 7.91 3.13 9.32
CA TYR A 31 7.14 3.84 8.30
C TYR A 31 5.87 4.50 8.85
N LEU A 32 5.34 4.01 9.98
CA LEU A 32 4.08 4.51 10.58
C LEU A 32 4.07 6.01 10.92
N PRO A 33 5.18 6.68 11.29
CA PRO A 33 5.17 8.13 11.55
C PRO A 33 4.80 8.98 10.32
N ASP A 34 5.15 8.52 9.12
CA ASP A 34 5.07 9.32 7.90
C ASP A 34 4.08 8.74 6.86
N HIS A 35 3.64 7.50 7.05
CA HIS A 35 2.83 6.78 6.06
C HIS A 35 1.60 6.10 6.66
N ASP A 36 0.44 6.45 6.12
CA ASP A 36 -0.85 5.82 6.46
C ASP A 36 -1.15 4.56 5.64
N VAL A 37 -0.45 4.36 4.51
CA VAL A 37 -0.68 3.30 3.53
C VAL A 37 0.67 2.73 3.11
N MET A 38 0.82 1.41 3.16
CA MET A 38 2.07 0.73 2.82
C MET A 38 1.82 -0.63 2.16
N LEU A 39 2.72 -1.01 1.27
CA LEU A 39 2.78 -2.36 0.71
C LEU A 39 3.73 -3.21 1.56
N LEU A 40 3.30 -4.42 1.86
CA LEU A 40 4.10 -5.41 2.55
C LEU A 40 4.72 -6.31 1.49
N GLU A 41 6.05 -6.30 1.37
CA GLU A 41 6.77 -7.09 0.37
C GLU A 41 6.27 -8.55 0.38
N ASN A 42 5.70 -8.99 -0.74
CA ASN A 42 5.14 -10.34 -0.96
C ASN A 42 4.00 -10.79 -0.02
N HIS A 43 3.34 -9.86 0.69
CA HIS A 43 2.23 -10.19 1.60
C HIS A 43 0.92 -9.48 1.28
N GLY A 44 0.99 -8.26 0.74
CA GLY A 44 -0.20 -7.46 0.47
C GLY A 44 0.02 -6.01 0.88
N ALA A 45 -0.92 -5.45 1.62
CA ALA A 45 -0.91 -4.06 2.05
C ALA A 45 -1.41 -3.90 3.48
N LEU A 46 -1.00 -2.80 4.11
CA LEU A 46 -1.51 -2.34 5.39
C LEU A 46 -1.94 -0.88 5.26
N THR A 47 -3.10 -0.56 5.83
CA THR A 47 -3.56 0.81 5.99
C THR A 47 -3.94 1.08 7.44
N VAL A 48 -3.65 2.29 7.90
CA VAL A 48 -4.03 2.78 9.23
C VAL A 48 -4.95 3.98 9.08
N GLY A 49 -5.67 4.34 10.14
CA GLY A 49 -6.59 5.47 10.18
C GLY A 49 -6.99 5.78 11.61
N SER A 50 -7.57 6.97 11.81
CA SER A 50 -8.17 7.38 13.09
C SER A 50 -9.25 6.43 13.58
N ASP A 51 -9.85 5.69 12.64
CA ASP A 51 -10.91 4.73 12.84
C ASP A 51 -10.88 3.70 11.70
N VAL A 52 -11.62 2.62 11.87
CA VAL A 52 -11.67 1.51 10.91
C VAL A 52 -12.20 1.92 9.54
N ILE A 53 -13.10 2.91 9.47
CA ILE A 53 -13.70 3.38 8.23
C ILE A 53 -12.67 4.18 7.42
N THR A 54 -11.90 5.04 8.07
CA THR A 54 -10.79 5.76 7.46
C THR A 54 -9.74 4.80 6.92
N ALA A 55 -9.34 3.78 7.69
CA ALA A 55 -8.39 2.76 7.24
C ALA A 55 -8.94 1.96 6.04
N TYR A 56 -10.23 1.62 6.06
CA TYR A 56 -10.93 0.94 4.98
C TYR A 56 -10.93 1.76 3.68
N TYR A 57 -11.31 3.04 3.73
CA TYR A 57 -11.33 3.88 2.52
C TYR A 57 -9.93 4.13 1.95
N ARG A 58 -8.90 4.19 2.79
CA ARG A 58 -7.51 4.23 2.34
C ARG A 58 -7.12 2.94 1.61
N MET A 59 -7.55 1.77 2.09
CA MET A 59 -7.33 0.48 1.43
C MET A 59 -8.08 0.39 0.09
N GLU A 60 -9.35 0.79 0.05
CA GLU A 60 -10.13 0.82 -1.18
C GLU A 60 -9.49 1.74 -2.22
N THR A 61 -9.03 2.92 -1.80
CA THR A 61 -8.35 3.87 -2.68
C THR A 61 -7.01 3.32 -3.19
N LEU A 62 -6.26 2.62 -2.34
CA LEU A 62 -5.02 1.93 -2.74
C LEU A 62 -5.29 0.92 -3.87
N GLU A 63 -6.29 0.05 -3.70
CA GLU A 63 -6.64 -0.94 -4.73
C GLU A 63 -7.16 -0.28 -6.01
N LEU A 64 -7.97 0.78 -5.87
CA LEU A 64 -8.48 1.59 -6.98
C LEU A 64 -7.36 2.18 -7.85
N VAL A 65 -6.22 2.56 -7.26
CA VAL A 65 -5.06 3.03 -8.03
C VAL A 65 -4.17 1.89 -8.51
N ALA A 66 -3.98 0.84 -7.70
CA ALA A 66 -3.08 -0.26 -8.00
C ALA A 66 -3.54 -1.06 -9.22
N LYS A 67 -4.82 -1.42 -9.28
CA LYS A 67 -5.36 -2.30 -10.33
C LYS A 67 -5.31 -1.69 -11.74
N PRO A 68 -5.78 -0.46 -11.99
CA PRO A 68 -5.62 0.19 -13.29
C PRO A 68 -4.14 0.43 -13.64
N THR A 69 -3.31 0.78 -12.66
CA THR A 69 -1.86 0.96 -12.89
C THR A 69 -1.21 -0.34 -13.34
N PHE A 70 -1.54 -1.46 -12.69
CA PHE A 70 -1.06 -2.78 -13.07
C PHE A 70 -1.50 -3.15 -14.50
N HIS A 71 -2.81 -3.02 -14.79
CA HIS A 71 -3.32 -3.31 -16.14
C HIS A 71 -2.70 -2.40 -17.21
N GLY A 72 -2.54 -1.11 -16.93
CA GLY A 72 -1.87 -0.17 -17.83
C GLY A 72 -0.43 -0.57 -18.12
N ARG A 73 0.34 -0.98 -17.11
CA ARG A 73 1.70 -1.50 -17.29
C ARG A 73 1.72 -2.77 -18.12
N MET A 74 0.82 -3.72 -17.86
CA MET A 74 0.72 -4.96 -18.62
C MET A 74 0.42 -4.70 -20.10
N LEU A 75 -0.54 -3.82 -20.39
CA LEU A 75 -0.92 -3.45 -21.77
C LEU A 75 0.17 -2.70 -22.53
N LEU A 76 1.01 -1.93 -21.83
CA LEU A 76 2.13 -1.20 -22.44
C LEU A 76 3.38 -2.06 -22.58
N SER A 77 3.57 -3.07 -21.72
CA SER A 77 4.73 -3.98 -21.75
C SER A 77 4.76 -4.90 -22.96
N THR A 78 3.61 -5.12 -23.61
CA THR A 78 3.48 -6.01 -24.78
C THR A 78 3.79 -5.32 -26.11
N LYS A 79 4.14 -4.03 -26.10
CA LYS A 79 4.69 -3.33 -27.28
C LYS A 79 6.21 -3.48 -27.30
N GLY A 80 6.66 -4.70 -27.61
CA GLY A 80 8.02 -5.01 -28.06
C GLY A 80 8.04 -5.23 -29.56
#